data_AF-A0A7Y8KES7-F1
#
_entry.id   AF-A0A7Y8KES7-F1
#
_cell.length_a   1.000
_cell.length_b   1.000
_cell.length_c   1.000
_cell.angle_alpha   90.00
_cell.angle_beta   90.00
_cell.angle_gamma   90.00
#
_symmetry.space_group_name_H-M   'P 1'
#
loop_
_entity.id
_entity.type
_entity.pdbx_description
1 polymer ?
#
loop_
_entity_poly.entity_id
_entity_poly.type
_entity_poly.pdbx_seq_one_letter_code
_entity_poly.pdbx_strand_id
1 'polypeptide(L)' 'MLACPLCSAPLNAVDNGVACPAGHRFDRARQGYLNLLPVQHKNSRDPGDNLAMVEARRDFLNAGHYAPVARRLAEL' A
#
# COMPACT_ATOMS: atom_id res chain seq x y z
N MET A 1 -5.47 11.57 4.82
CA MET A 1 -6.25 10.91 5.89
C MET A 1 -6.61 9.51 5.40
N LEU A 2 -6.45 8.47 6.22
CA LEU A 2 -6.80 7.09 5.84
C LEU A 2 -8.28 6.83 6.12
N ALA A 3 -8.95 6.10 5.24
CA ALA A 3 -10.35 5.73 5.36
C ALA A 3 -10.49 4.20 5.49
N CYS A 4 -11.45 3.76 6.30
CA CYS A 4 -11.74 2.35 6.46
C CYS A 4 -12.30 1.76 5.16
N PRO A 5 -11.72 0.69 4.59
CA PRO A 5 -12.23 0.08 3.35
C PRO A 5 -13.62 -0.58 3.52
N LEU A 6 -14.11 -0.73 4.76
CA LEU A 6 -15.39 -1.38 5.06
C LEU A 6 -16.53 -0.39 5.33
N CYS A 7 -16.22 0.77 5.93
CA CYS A 7 -17.25 1.75 6.30
C CYS A 7 -16.93 3.19 5.90
N SER A 8 -15.81 3.43 5.21
CA SER A 8 -15.32 4.75 4.76
C SER A 8 -15.05 5.77 5.87
N ALA A 9 -15.25 5.42 7.15
CA ALA A 9 -14.96 6.27 8.28
C ALA A 9 -13.43 6.47 8.47
N PRO A 10 -12.99 7.56 9.11
CA PRO A 10 -11.57 7.81 9.37
C PRO A 10 -10.92 6.69 10.17
N LEU A 11 -9.69 6.33 9.78
CA LEU A 11 -8.83 5.41 10.52
C LEU A 11 -7.92 6.21 11.46
N ASN A 12 -7.99 5.92 12.75
CA ASN A 12 -7.17 6.52 13.80
C ASN A 12 -6.09 5.54 14.25
N ALA A 13 -4.92 6.06 14.62
CA ALA A 13 -3.84 5.24 15.16
C ALA A 13 -4.24 4.59 16.49
N VAL A 14 -3.86 3.33 16.64
CA VAL A 14 -3.90 2.54 17.88
C VAL A 14 -2.54 1.83 18.01
N ASP A 15 -2.23 1.25 19.17
CA ASP A 15 -0.90 0.72 19.51
C ASP A 15 -0.16 0.03 18.34
N ASN A 16 -0.77 -1.02 17.77
CA ASN A 16 -0.17 -1.83 16.70
C ASN A 16 -0.86 -1.69 15.34
N GLY A 17 -1.56 -0.58 15.08
CA GLY A 17 -2.28 -0.44 13.82
C GLY A 17 -3.20 0.77 13.75
N VAL A 18 -4.32 0.58 13.06
CA VAL A 18 -5.36 1.61 12.94
C VAL A 18 -6.74 1.02 13.17
N ALA A 19 -7.64 1.84 13.72
CA ALA A 19 -9.03 1.48 13.96
C ALA A 19 -9.99 2.59 13.53
N CYS A 20 -11.18 2.23 13.05
CA CYS A 20 -12.26 3.19 12.80
C CYS A 20 -13.28 3.22 13.98
N PRO A 21 -14.17 4.23 14.05
CA PRO A 21 -15.20 4.32 15.10
C PRO A 21 -16.17 3.13 15.15
N ALA A 22 -16.35 2.42 14.03
CA ALA A 22 -17.17 1.20 13.96
C ALA A 22 -16.45 -0.06 14.48
N GLY A 23 -15.17 0.06 14.90
CA GLY A 23 -14.41 -1.04 15.49
C GLY A 23 -13.61 -1.90 14.51
N HIS A 24 -13.59 -1.59 13.20
CA HIS A 24 -12.73 -2.28 12.24
C HIS A 24 -11.26 -1.95 12.50
N ARG A 25 -10.42 -2.98 12.61
CA ARG A 25 -8.98 -2.86 12.93
C ARG A 25 -8.11 -3.43 11.82
N PHE A 26 -6.98 -2.78 11.60
CA PHE A 26 -5.96 -3.19 10.64
C PHE A 26 -4.60 -3.14 11.31
N ASP A 27 -3.96 -4.29 11.42
CA ASP A 27 -2.65 -4.40 12.04
C ASP A 27 -1.55 -3.89 11.10
N ARG A 28 -0.51 -3.31 11.70
CA ARG A 28 0.69 -2.91 10.99
C ARG A 28 1.57 -4.15 10.77
N ALA A 29 1.92 -4.41 9.51
CA ALA A 29 2.87 -5.45 9.16
C ALA A 29 4.26 -5.13 9.74
N ARG A 30 5.11 -6.16 9.94
CA ARG A 30 6.47 -5.99 10.47
C ARG A 30 7.32 -5.00 9.66
N GLN A 31 7.05 -4.89 8.36
CA GLN A 31 7.71 -3.97 7.43
C GLN A 31 7.16 -2.53 7.50
N GLY A 32 6.16 -2.27 8.37
CA GLY A 32 5.64 -0.93 8.67
C GLY A 32 4.37 -0.52 7.92
N TYR A 33 3.94 -1.28 6.90
CA TYR A 33 2.76 -0.98 6.09
C TYR A 33 1.45 -1.50 6.70
N LEU A 34 0.32 -0.91 6.30
CA LEU A 34 -1.03 -1.37 6.66
C LEU A 34 -1.66 -2.07 5.45
N ASN A 35 -2.15 -3.30 5.63
CA ASN A 35 -2.91 -3.99 4.58
C ASN A 35 -4.40 -3.64 4.72
N LEU A 36 -4.90 -2.80 3.81
CA LEU A 36 -6.30 -2.36 3.78
C LEU A 36 -7.16 -3.16 2.78
N LEU A 37 -6.68 -4.29 2.27
CA LEU A 37 -7.47 -5.15 1.40
C LEU A 37 -8.49 -5.96 2.23
N PRO A 38 -9.78 -5.95 1.87
CA PRO A 38 -10.77 -6.83 2.47
C PRO A 38 -10.36 -8.30 2.33
N VAL A 39 -10.63 -9.11 3.36
CA VAL A 39 -10.22 -10.52 3.45
C VAL A 39 -10.66 -11.33 2.21
N GLN A 40 -11.79 -10.98 1.60
CA GLN A 40 -12.38 -11.67 0.46
C GLN A 40 -11.67 -11.40 -0.89
N HIS A 41 -10.76 -10.42 -0.94
CA HIS A 41 -10.02 -10.02 -2.15
C HIS A 41 -8.50 -10.22 -2.03
N LYS A 42 -8.04 -11.08 -1.12
CA LYS A 42 -6.60 -11.21 -0.84
C LYS A 42 -5.81 -11.97 -1.91
N ASN A 43 -6.44 -12.80 -2.74
CA ASN A 43 -5.73 -13.68 -3.68
C ASN A 43 -6.42 -13.70 -5.06
N SER A 44 -6.01 -12.81 -5.96
CA SER A 44 -6.21 -13.06 -7.40
C SER A 44 -5.40 -14.31 -7.77
N ARG A 45 -6.01 -15.25 -8.50
CA ARG A 45 -5.33 -16.44 -9.03
C ARG A 45 -4.29 -16.10 -10.10
N ASP A 46 -4.40 -14.90 -10.67
CA ASP A 46 -3.45 -14.35 -11.63
C ASP A 46 -2.97 -12.97 -11.11
N PRO A 47 -1.96 -12.95 -10.21
CA PRO A 47 -1.35 -11.70 -9.78
C PRO A 47 -0.49 -11.17 -10.93
N GLY A 48 -0.92 -10.07 -11.55
CA GLY A 48 -0.25 -9.51 -12.73
C GLY A 48 1.23 -9.16 -12.50
N ASP A 49 1.61 -8.85 -11.26
CA ASP A 49 3.01 -8.66 -10.86
C ASP A 49 3.45 -9.79 -9.92
N ASN A 50 4.40 -10.61 -10.38
CA ASN A 50 5.11 -11.57 -9.54
C ASN A 50 6.41 -10.96 -8.97
N LEU A 51 7.09 -11.67 -8.07
CA LEU A 51 8.28 -11.16 -7.39
C LEU A 51 9.40 -10.77 -8.38
N ALA A 52 9.65 -11.59 -9.39
CA ALA A 52 10.69 -11.32 -10.40
C ALA A 52 10.39 -10.05 -11.21
N MET A 53 9.11 -9.80 -11.54
CA MET A 53 8.70 -8.57 -12.22
C MET A 53 8.85 -7.34 -11.32
N VAL A 54 8.55 -7.47 -10.02
CA VAL A 54 8.77 -6.39 -9.04
C VAL A 54 10.26 -6.05 -8.95
N GLU A 55 11.14 -7.06 -8.92
CA GLU A 55 12.60 -6.86 -8.90
C GLU A 55 13.10 -6.18 -10.17
N ALA A 56 12.70 -6.67 -11.35
CA ALA A 56 13.11 -6.07 -12.62
C ALA A 56 12.68 -4.60 -12.76
N ARG A 57 11.46 -4.25 -12.30
CA ARG A 57 11.00 -2.85 -12.26
C ARG A 57 11.84 -2.02 -11.31
N ARG A 58 12.20 -2.57 -10.15
CA ARG A 58 13.06 -1.87 -9.17
C ARG A 58 14.43 -1.57 -9.76
N ASP A 59 15.06 -2.53 -10.42
CA ASP A 59 16.38 -2.37 -11.03
C ASP A 59 16.37 -1.30 -12.13
N PHE A 60 15.36 -1.35 -13.01
CA PHE A 60 15.17 -0.35 -14.06
C PHE A 60 14.99 1.07 -13.49
N LEU A 61 14.17 1.23 -12.44
CA LEU A 61 13.95 2.53 -11.81
C LEU A 61 15.22 3.03 -11.09
N ASN A 62 15.96 2.14 -10.43
CA ASN A 62 17.22 2.45 -9.77
C ASN A 62 18.33 2.86 -10.74
N ALA A 63 18.31 2.36 -11.99
CA ALA A 63 19.20 2.82 -13.05
C ALA A 63 18.93 4.27 -13.49
N GLY A 64 17.89 4.91 -12.96
CA GLY A 64 17.63 6.35 -13.11
C GLY A 64 16.90 6.73 -14.39
N HIS A 65 16.47 5.76 -15.21
CA HIS A 65 15.78 6.02 -16.48
C HIS A 65 14.52 6.89 -16.32
N TYR A 66 13.81 6.76 -15.19
CA TYR A 66 12.59 7.54 -14.89
C TYR A 66 12.83 8.73 -13.94
N ALA A 67 14.08 8.97 -13.52
CA ALA A 67 14.40 10.07 -12.62
C ALA A 67 13.93 11.46 -13.13
N PRO A 68 14.02 11.79 -14.44
CA PRO A 68 13.52 13.08 -14.95
C PRO A 68 12.01 13.26 -14.75
N VAL A 69 11.22 12.21 -14.98
CA VAL A 69 9.75 12.22 -14.80
C VAL A 69 9.41 12.38 -13.33
N ALA A 70 10.04 11.58 -12.45
CA ALA A 70 9.82 11.66 -11.01
C ALA A 70 10.16 13.05 -10.45
N ARG A 71 11.27 13.66 -10.90
CA ARG A 71 11.65 15.01 -10.49
C ARG A 71 10.62 16.04 -10.91
N ARG A 72 10.16 15.97 -12.17
CA ARG A 72 9.16 16.92 -12.66
C ARG A 72 7.86 16.83 -11.88
N LEU A 73 7.41 15.63 -11.53
CA LEU A 73 6.20 15.42 -10.73
C LEU A 73 6.36 15.93 -9.29
N ALA A 74 7.56 15.85 -8.71
CA ALA A 74 7.82 16.33 -7.34
C ALA A 74 7.85 17.87 -7.22
N GLU A 75 7.96 18.58 -8.34
CA GLU A 75 7.92 20.05 -8.41
C GLU A 75 6.51 20.62 -8.66
N LEU A 76 5.50 19.75 -8.81
CA LEU A 76 4.09 20.14 -8.96
C LEU A 76 3.38 20.20 -7.61
#